data_AF-A0A520G8I2-F1
#
_entry.id   AF-A0A520G8I2-F1
#
_cell.length_a   1.000
_cell.length_b   1.000
_cell.length_c   1.000
_cell.angle_alpha   90.00
_cell.angle_beta   90.00
_cell.angle_gamma   90.00
#
_symmetry.space_group_name_H-M   'P 1'
#
loop_
_entity.id
_entity.type
_entity.pdbx_description
1 polymer ?
#
loop_
_entity_poly.entity_id
_entity_poly.type
_entity_poly.pdbx_seq_one_letter_code
_entity_poly.pdbx_strand_id
1 'polypeptide(L)' 'VLVMETEHADTLRRKAAAEHHGRIRLLTDFIPELAGEDIPDPYFGPVQGFDAVVGMIERAVDGLRQAAREGRLKPA' A
#
# COMPACT_ATOMS: atom_id res chain seq x y z
N VAL A 1 7.47 -5.59 -0.55
CA VAL A 1 6.77 -5.13 -1.78
C VAL A 1 5.51 -4.43 -1.35
N LEU A 2 5.29 -3.21 -1.83
CA LEU A 2 4.09 -2.43 -1.55
C LEU A 2 3.22 -2.45 -2.78
N VAL A 3 1.91 -2.62 -2.58
CA VAL A 3 0.91 -2.62 -3.64
C VAL A 3 -0.18 -1.62 -3.35
N MET A 4 -0.87 -1.17 -4.39
CA MET A 4 -1.93 -0.17 -4.27
C MET A 4 -3.29 -0.78 -3.94
N GLU A 5 -3.52 -2.03 -4.35
CA GLU A 5 -4.83 -2.69 -4.23
C GLU A 5 -4.68 -4.14 -3.79
N THR A 6 -5.73 -4.67 -3.19
CA THR A 6 -5.79 -6.04 -2.68
C THR A 6 -5.64 -7.06 -3.82
N GLU A 7 -6.21 -6.78 -4.99
CA GLU A 7 -6.06 -7.64 -6.17
C GLU A 7 -4.59 -7.76 -6.62
N HIS A 8 -3.82 -6.67 -6.52
CA HIS A 8 -2.38 -6.69 -6.78
C HIS A 8 -1.64 -7.58 -5.77
N ALA A 9 -2.00 -7.51 -4.48
CA ALA A 9 -1.43 -8.37 -3.45
C ALA A 9 -1.68 -9.85 -3.76
N ASP A 10 -2.92 -10.20 -4.09
CA ASP A 10 -3.30 -11.59 -4.40
C ASP A 10 -2.62 -12.10 -5.66
N THR A 11 -2.49 -11.25 -6.67
CA THR A 11 -1.74 -11.57 -7.89
C THR A 11 -0.27 -11.86 -7.60
N LEU A 12 0.37 -11.10 -6.72
CA LEU A 12 1.75 -11.35 -6.31
C LEU A 12 1.87 -12.60 -5.44
N ARG A 13 0.93 -12.83 -4.51
CA ARG A 13 0.92 -14.03 -3.64
C ARG A 13 0.79 -15.33 -4.44
N ARG A 14 0.00 -15.33 -5.53
CA ARG A 14 -0.09 -16.48 -6.45
C ARG A 14 1.23 -16.80 -7.16
N LYS A 15 2.12 -15.82 -7.31
CA LYS A 15 3.41 -15.96 -8.01
C LYS A 15 4.59 -16.20 -7.07
N ALA A 16 4.51 -15.68 -5.85
CA ALA A 16 5.59 -15.75 -4.87
C ALA A 16 5.51 -17.01 -4.00
N ALA A 17 6.66 -17.51 -3.55
CA ALA A 17 6.72 -18.54 -2.51
C ALA A 17 6.03 -18.07 -1.21
N ALA A 18 5.39 -19.00 -0.50
CA ALA A 18 4.60 -18.70 0.71
C ALA A 18 5.40 -17.94 1.79
N GLU A 19 6.69 -18.26 1.94
CA GLU A 19 7.62 -17.58 2.86
C GLU A 19 7.83 -16.08 2.57
N HIS A 20 7.42 -15.60 1.40
CA HIS A 20 7.50 -14.19 1.02
C HIS A 20 6.16 -13.46 1.13
N HIS A 21 5.05 -14.15 1.43
CA HIS A 21 3.72 -13.55 1.45
C HIS A 21 3.61 -12.43 2.50
N GLY A 22 4.26 -12.57 3.66
CA GLY A 22 4.31 -11.53 4.70
C GLY A 22 5.05 -10.26 4.29
N ARG A 23 5.79 -10.29 3.17
CA ARG A 23 6.50 -9.12 2.60
C ARG A 23 5.66 -8.34 1.59
N ILE A 24 4.47 -8.83 1.24
CA ILE A 24 3.54 -8.18 0.30
C ILE A 24 2.48 -7.46 1.13
N ARG A 25 2.47 -6.13 1.07
CA ARG A 25 1.63 -5.28 1.91
C ARG A 25 0.96 -4.19 1.10
N LEU A 26 -0.19 -3.71 1.56
CA LEU A 26 -0.82 -2.53 0.98
C LEU A 26 -0.05 -1.29 1.40
N LEU A 27 0.01 -0.29 0.52
CA LEU A 27 0.64 0.99 0.86
C LEU A 27 -0.16 1.70 1.96
N THR A 28 -1.48 1.55 1.97
CA THR A 28 -2.40 2.08 2.99
C THR A 28 -2.23 1.45 4.37
N ASP A 29 -1.55 0.30 4.50
CA ASP A 29 -1.19 -0.28 5.82
C ASP A 29 -0.33 0.68 6.68
N PHE A 30 0.23 1.74 6.07
CA PHE A 30 1.00 2.77 6.74
C PHE A 30 0.17 4.02 7.10
N ILE A 31 -1.14 4.00 6.84
CA ILE A 31 -2.11 5.00 7.27
C ILE A 31 -3.09 4.30 8.22
N PRO A 32 -3.00 4.49 9.55
CA PRO A 32 -3.81 3.74 10.51
C PRO A 32 -5.31 3.72 10.22
N GLU A 33 -5.84 4.86 9.76
CA GLU A 33 -7.25 5.06 9.46
C GLU A 33 -7.71 4.49 8.11
N LEU A 34 -6.79 4.07 7.23
CA LEU A 34 -7.08 3.45 5.92
C LEU A 34 -6.45 2.06 5.77
N ALA A 35 -5.99 1.45 6.88
CA ALA A 35 -5.28 0.18 6.82
C ALA A 35 -6.15 -0.92 6.19
N GLY A 36 -5.61 -1.60 5.17
CA GLY A 36 -6.36 -2.60 4.41
C GLY A 36 -7.22 -2.06 3.26
N GLU A 37 -7.31 -0.74 3.08
CA GLU A 37 -8.05 -0.14 1.97
C GLU A 37 -7.21 -0.05 0.70
N ASP A 38 -7.88 -0.02 -0.44
CA ASP A 38 -7.24 0.13 -1.74
C ASP A 38 -7.01 1.62 -2.07
N ILE A 39 -5.91 1.93 -2.75
CA ILE A 39 -5.71 3.22 -3.42
C ILE A 39 -6.40 3.09 -4.79
N PRO A 40 -7.47 3.87 -5.06
CA PRO A 40 -8.25 3.70 -6.27
C PRO A 40 -7.46 4.10 -7.52
N ASP A 41 -7.74 3.43 -8.64
CA ASP A 41 -7.20 3.82 -9.94
C ASP A 41 -7.85 5.13 -10.44
N PRO A 42 -7.08 6.23 -10.63
CA PRO A 42 -7.63 7.50 -11.05
C PRO A 42 -7.90 7.59 -12.56
N TYR A 43 -7.43 6.65 -13.39
CA TYR A 43 -7.42 6.77 -14.85
C TYR A 43 -8.80 6.76 -15.50
N PHE A 44 -9.80 6.14 -14.86
CA PHE A 44 -11.16 6.04 -15.38
C PHE A 44 -12.14 7.02 -14.73
N GLY A 45 -11.63 7.92 -13.89
CA GLY A 45 -12.41 8.91 -13.15
C GLY A 45 -12.20 10.35 -13.62
N PRO A 46 -12.83 11.32 -12.93
CA PRO A 46 -12.55 12.73 -13.11
C PRO A 46 -11.08 13.04 -12.79
N VAL A 47 -10.53 14.10 -13.41
CA VAL A 47 -9.13 14.53 -13.20
C VAL A 47 -8.82 14.78 -11.72
N GLN A 48 -9.80 15.24 -10.93
CA GLN A 48 -9.64 15.43 -9.48
C GLN A 48 -9.34 14.14 -8.71
N GLY A 49 -9.60 12.97 -9.30
CA GLY A 49 -9.24 11.67 -8.73
C GLY A 49 -7.73 11.49 -8.58
N PHE A 50 -6.92 12.12 -9.46
CA PHE A 50 -5.47 12.07 -9.34
C PHE A 50 -4.97 12.78 -8.08
N ASP A 51 -5.50 13.97 -7.76
CA ASP A 51 -5.09 14.71 -6.57
C ASP A 51 -5.42 13.95 -5.28
N ALA A 52 -6.59 13.29 -5.24
CA ALA A 52 -6.99 12.46 -4.12
C ALA A 52 -6.04 11.26 -3.92
N VAL A 53 -5.71 10.56 -5.01
CA VAL A 53 -4.77 9.42 -5.01
C VAL A 53 -3.37 9.85 -4.58
N VAL A 54 -2.87 10.98 -5.11
CA VAL A 54 -1.57 11.54 -4.70
C VAL A 54 -1.56 11.84 -3.20
N GLY A 55 -2.61 12.48 -2.68
CA GLY A 55 -2.71 12.76 -1.24
C GLY A 55 -2.73 11.50 -0.36
N MET A 56 -3.35 10.42 -0.82
CA MET A 56 -3.27 9.11 -0.14
C MET A 56 -1.84 8.55 -0.15
N ILE A 57 -1.17 8.59 -1.31
CA ILE A 57 0.21 8.10 -1.45
C ILE A 57 1.16 8.89 -0.56
N GLU A 58 1.06 10.22 -0.53
CA GLU A 58 1.91 11.08 0.29
C GLU A 58 1.78 10.75 1.79
N ARG A 59 0.54 10.64 2.29
CA ARG A 59 0.26 10.25 3.68
C ARG A 59 0.84 8.87 4.00
N ALA A 60 0.69 7.90 3.11
CA ALA A 60 1.22 6.57 3.30
C ALA A 60 2.75 6.55 3.32
N VAL A 61 3.40 7.33 2.45
CA VAL A 61 4.86 7.46 2.41
C VAL A 61 5.39 8.07 3.71
N ASP A 62 4.70 9.04 4.29
CA ASP A 62 5.07 9.60 5.59
C ASP A 62 4.97 8.55 6.71
N GLY A 63 3.89 7.77 6.75
CA GLY A 63 3.73 6.66 7.70
C GLY A 63 4.77 5.56 7.50
N LEU A 64 5.10 5.24 6.25
CA LEU A 64 6.15 4.29 5.88
C LEU A 64 7.53 4.79 6.37
N ARG A 65 7.82 6.08 6.17
CA ARG A 65 9.06 6.71 6.64
C ARG A 65 9.19 6.63 8.15
N GLN A 66 8.10 6.86 8.88
CA GLN A 66 8.08 6.71 10.33
C GLN A 66 8.33 5.25 10.75
N ALA A 67 7.63 4.31 10.13
CA ALA A 67 7.83 2.88 10.38
C ALA A 67 9.27 2.42 10.11
N ALA A 68 9.91 2.96 9.06
CA ALA A 68 11.32 2.72 8.74
C ALA A 68 12.25 3.18 9.87
N ARG A 69 12.08 4.42 10.34
CA ARG A 69 12.89 4.99 11.42
C ARG A 69 12.74 4.23 12.73
N GLU A 70 11.55 3.72 13.00
CA GLU A 70 11.23 2.95 14.21
C GLU A 70 11.56 1.45 14.08
N GLY A 71 12.10 1.00 12.94
CA GLY A 71 12.47 -0.40 12.71
C GLY A 71 11.28 -1.36 12.56
N ARG A 72 10.07 -0.84 12.29
CA ARG A 72 8.82 -1.59 12.17
C ARG A 72 8.55 -2.17 10.77
N LEU A 73 9.51 -2.09 9.85
CA LEU A 73 9.36 -2.64 8.49
C LEU A 73 9.61 -4.14 8.38
N LYS A 74 10.06 -4.78 9.47
CA LYS A 74 10.28 -6.22 9.45
C LYS A 74 8.94 -6.93 9.19
N PRO A 75 8.89 -7.88 8.25
CA PRO A 75 7.70 -8.72 8.08
C PRO A 75 7.40 -9.42 9.41
N ALA A 76 6.11 -9.55 9.73
CA ALA A 76 5.68 -10.50 10.76
C ALA A 76 6.00 -11.93 10.31
#